data_AF-A0A355BX05-F1
#
_entry.id   AF-A0A355BX05-F1
#
_cell.length_a   1.000
_cell.length_b   1.000
_cell.length_c   1.000
_cell.angle_alpha   90.00
_cell.angle_beta   90.00
_cell.angle_gamma   90.00
#
_symmetry.space_group_name_H-M   'P 1'
#
loop_
_entity.id
_entity.type
_entity.pdbx_description
1 polymer ?
#
loop_
_entity_poly.entity_id
_entity_poly.type
_entity_poly.pdbx_seq_one_letter_code
_entity_poly.pdbx_strand_id
1 'polypeptide(L)'
;ALMPAPIYYSHKILELLAAARHRREGDAAMLGPDAKSQVTVRYENGKPAAVTSIVLSTQHLDATWNSAKVRSVVEPYVRTALADLAIAPDCKWHVNPTGKFVIGGPDGDAGL
;
A
#
# COMPACT_ATOMS: atom_id res chain seq x y z
N ALA A 1 5.94 1.54 18.11
CA ALA A 1 4.59 2.04 18.46
C ALA A 1 3.91 1.05 19.41
N LEU A 2 3.06 1.52 20.33
CA LEU A 2 2.25 0.67 21.21
C LEU A 2 0.87 0.38 20.56
N MET A 3 0.88 -0.20 19.36
CA MET A 3 -0.32 -0.48 18.54
C MET A 3 -0.24 -1.90 17.93
N PRO A 4 -1.37 -2.55 17.60
CA PRO A 4 -1.35 -3.83 16.90
C PRO A 4 -0.67 -3.71 15.52
N ALA A 5 0.23 -4.64 15.21
CA ALA A 5 1.07 -4.55 14.01
C ALA A 5 0.29 -4.48 12.68
N PRO A 6 -0.75 -5.30 12.41
CA PRO A 6 -1.45 -5.27 11.13
C PRO A 6 -2.03 -3.89 10.79
N ILE A 7 -2.75 -3.28 11.74
CA ILE A 7 -3.39 -1.98 11.52
C ILE A 7 -2.34 -0.88 11.43
N TYR A 8 -1.33 -0.90 12.31
CA TYR A 8 -0.23 0.07 12.28
C TYR A 8 0.48 0.10 10.92
N TYR A 9 0.88 -1.06 10.38
CA TYR A 9 1.57 -1.11 9.10
C TYR A 9 0.66 -0.79 7.91
N SER A 10 -0.61 -1.19 7.96
CA SER A 10 -1.58 -0.83 6.92
C SER A 10 -1.74 0.70 6.83
N HIS A 11 -1.87 1.39 7.96
CA HIS A 11 -1.92 2.86 7.99
C HIS A 11 -0.62 3.52 7.56
N LYS A 12 0.53 3.05 8.07
CA LYS A 12 1.85 3.62 7.75
C LYS A 12 2.15 3.56 6.24
N ILE A 13 1.72 2.50 5.55
CA ILE A 13 1.82 2.42 4.08
C ILE A 13 1.06 3.57 3.41
N LEU A 14 -0.21 3.79 3.78
CA LEU A 14 -1.04 4.83 3.18
C LEU A 14 -0.54 6.24 3.52
N GLU A 15 -0.07 6.44 4.76
CA GLU A 15 0.53 7.70 5.21
C GLU A 15 1.75 8.08 4.35
N LEU A 16 2.68 7.15 4.12
CA LEU A 16 3.87 7.39 3.32
C LEU A 16 3.53 7.68 1.85
N LEU A 17 2.59 6.93 1.26
CA LEU A 17 2.15 7.16 -0.12
C LEU A 17 1.46 8.52 -0.27
N ALA A 18 0.61 8.91 0.70
CA ALA A 18 -0.02 10.22 0.71
C ALA A 18 1.00 11.34 0.84
N ALA A 19 2.01 11.19 1.71
CA ALA A 19 3.09 12.15 1.86
C ALA A 19 3.90 12.30 0.57
N ALA A 20 4.29 11.20 -0.07
CA ALA A 20 5.03 11.19 -1.33
C ALA A 20 4.24 11.86 -2.47
N ARG A 21 2.94 11.54 -2.58
CA ARG A 21 2.01 12.17 -3.52
C ARG A 21 1.93 13.67 -3.30
N HIS A 22 1.74 14.13 -2.06
CA HIS A 22 1.66 15.56 -1.74
C HIS A 22 2.96 16.31 -2.02
N ARG A 23 4.11 15.66 -1.80
CA ARG A 23 5.44 16.21 -2.10
C ARG A 23 5.82 16.12 -3.58
N ARG A 24 4.99 15.47 -4.41
CA ARG A 24 5.24 15.22 -5.83
C ARG A 24 6.58 14.50 -6.08
N GLU A 25 6.86 13.49 -5.28
CA GLU A 25 8.09 12.70 -5.39
C GLU A 25 8.05 11.76 -6.61
N GLY A 26 8.74 12.13 -7.69
CA GLY A 26 8.88 11.29 -8.89
C GLY A 26 7.54 10.75 -9.40
N ASP A 27 7.48 9.46 -9.69
CA ASP A 27 6.26 8.79 -10.16
C ASP A 27 5.15 8.75 -9.09
N ALA A 28 5.45 8.88 -7.80
CA ALA A 28 4.41 8.93 -6.77
C ALA A 28 3.50 10.18 -6.92
N ALA A 29 3.95 11.21 -7.63
CA ALA A 29 3.14 12.35 -8.02
C ALA A 29 1.93 11.98 -8.91
N MET A 30 2.00 10.84 -9.60
CA MET A 30 0.94 10.33 -10.47
C MET A 30 -0.06 9.42 -9.74
N LEU A 31 0.10 9.22 -8.42
CA LEU A 31 -0.91 8.53 -7.62
C LEU A 31 -2.12 9.44 -7.36
N GLY A 32 -3.30 8.85 -7.29
CA GLY A 32 -4.53 9.52 -6.87
C GLY A 32 -4.73 9.50 -5.35
N PRO A 33 -5.72 10.25 -4.83
CA PRO A 33 -6.02 10.29 -3.40
C PRO A 33 -6.69 9.02 -2.86
N ASP A 34 -7.41 8.25 -3.68
CA ASP A 34 -8.12 7.05 -3.23
C ASP A 34 -7.16 5.84 -3.15
N ALA A 35 -7.03 5.26 -1.96
CA ALA A 35 -6.14 4.15 -1.72
C ALA A 35 -6.62 3.27 -0.56
N LYS A 36 -6.35 1.97 -0.68
CA LYS A 36 -6.72 0.91 0.27
C LYS A 36 -5.50 0.02 0.50
N SER A 37 -5.19 -0.26 1.77
CA SER A 37 -4.12 -1.18 2.15
C SER A 37 -4.64 -2.25 3.10
N GLN A 38 -4.04 -3.43 3.01
CA GLN A 38 -4.25 -4.53 3.94
C GLN A 38 -2.93 -5.29 4.12
N VAL A 39 -2.59 -5.59 5.36
CA VAL A 39 -1.39 -6.35 5.72
C VAL A 39 -1.80 -7.57 6.54
N THR A 40 -1.38 -8.76 6.10
CA THR A 40 -1.51 -10.00 6.86
C THR A 40 -0.18 -10.29 7.57
N VAL A 41 -0.23 -10.43 8.90
CA VAL A 41 0.95 -10.63 9.75
C VAL A 41 0.87 -12.00 10.41
N ARG A 42 1.95 -12.77 10.32
CA ARG A 42 2.16 -13.98 11.11
C ARG A 42 2.62 -13.60 12.50
N TYR A 43 1.96 -14.18 13.50
CA TYR A 43 2.34 -14.02 14.90
C TYR A 43 2.96 -15.31 15.42
N GLU A 44 4.03 -15.17 16.20
CA GLU A 44 4.71 -16.26 16.90
C GLU A 44 4.86 -15.85 18.36
N ASN A 45 4.38 -16.70 19.29
CA ASN A 45 4.43 -16.44 20.73
C ASN A 45 3.85 -15.06 21.12
N GLY A 46 2.74 -14.68 20.47
CA GLY A 46 2.06 -13.40 20.72
C GLY A 46 2.76 -12.17 20.15
N LYS A 47 3.87 -12.33 19.40
CA LYS A 47 4.62 -11.23 18.79
C LYS A 47 4.54 -11.28 17.27
N PRO A 48 4.51 -10.13 16.57
CA PRO A 48 4.54 -10.10 15.11
C PRO A 48 5.91 -10.60 14.61
N ALA A 49 5.90 -11.63 13.77
CA ALA A 49 7.11 -12.27 13.26
C ALA A 49 7.43 -11.82 11.83
N ALA A 50 6.45 -11.86 10.93
CA ALA A 50 6.63 -11.46 9.53
C ALA A 50 5.31 -11.11 8.83
N VAL A 51 5.39 -10.28 7.80
CA VAL A 51 4.29 -10.03 6.86
C VAL A 51 4.22 -11.16 5.82
N THR A 52 3.06 -11.77 5.65
CA THR A 52 2.83 -12.89 4.73
C THR A 52 2.02 -12.52 3.50
N SER A 53 1.23 -11.44 3.55
CA SER A 53 0.49 -10.92 2.41
C SER A 53 0.33 -9.41 2.52
N ILE A 54 0.43 -8.74 1.37
CA ILE A 54 0.23 -7.30 1.22
C ILE A 54 -0.76 -7.12 0.07
N VAL A 55 -1.89 -6.47 0.37
CA VAL A 55 -2.82 -5.99 -0.64
C VAL A 55 -2.78 -4.47 -0.64
N LEU A 56 -2.52 -3.89 -1.79
CA LEU A 56 -2.51 -2.45 -1.97
C LEU A 56 -3.24 -2.12 -3.27
N SER A 57 -4.35 -1.42 -3.16
CA SER A 57 -5.03 -0.83 -4.31
C SER A 57 -4.93 0.68 -4.19
N THR A 58 -4.27 1.32 -5.14
CA THR A 58 -4.11 2.77 -5.16
C THR A 58 -4.52 3.34 -6.50
N GLN A 59 -5.25 4.44 -6.44
CA GLN A 59 -5.62 5.21 -7.61
C GLN A 59 -4.35 5.75 -8.29
N HIS A 60 -4.38 5.87 -9.61
CA HIS A 60 -3.31 6.49 -10.39
C HIS A 60 -3.90 7.28 -11.56
N LEU A 61 -3.27 8.40 -11.88
CA LEU A 61 -3.74 9.35 -12.89
C LEU A 61 -3.28 8.97 -14.30
N ASP A 62 -2.19 8.21 -14.42
CA ASP A 62 -1.69 7.73 -15.70
C ASP A 62 -2.41 6.44 -16.12
N ALA A 63 -3.40 6.56 -17.00
CA ALA A 63 -4.19 5.46 -17.50
C ALA A 63 -3.38 4.40 -18.28
N THR A 64 -2.11 4.66 -18.62
CA THR A 64 -1.24 3.66 -19.27
C THR A 64 -0.64 2.66 -18.27
N TRP A 65 -0.68 2.98 -16.96
CA TRP A 65 -0.08 2.12 -15.95
C TRP A 65 -0.87 0.81 -15.78
N ASN A 66 -0.11 -0.27 -15.61
CA ASN A 66 -0.62 -1.57 -15.19
C ASN A 66 -0.17 -1.87 -13.75
N SER A 67 -0.66 -2.96 -13.18
CA SER A 67 -0.34 -3.37 -11.80
C SER A 67 1.16 -3.52 -11.53
N ALA A 68 1.96 -3.93 -12.53
CA ALA A 68 3.42 -4.03 -12.40
C ALA A 68 4.08 -2.65 -12.29
N LYS A 69 3.65 -1.69 -13.12
CA LYS A 69 4.11 -0.30 -13.02
C LYS A 69 3.75 0.30 -11.67
N VAL A 70 2.48 0.18 -11.24
CA VAL A 70 2.04 0.66 -9.92
C VAL A 70 2.89 0.03 -8.81
N ARG A 71 3.15 -1.28 -8.87
CA ARG A 71 4.02 -1.98 -7.92
C ARG A 71 5.42 -1.35 -7.84
N SER A 72 6.05 -1.07 -8.97
CA SER A 72 7.39 -0.46 -8.98
C SER A 72 7.44 0.90 -8.28
N VAL A 73 6.33 1.65 -8.32
CA VAL A 73 6.22 2.98 -7.70
C VAL A 73 5.97 2.88 -6.19
N VAL A 74 5.10 1.97 -5.76
CA VAL A 74 4.67 1.89 -4.35
C VAL A 74 5.57 1.01 -3.47
N GLU A 75 6.26 0.02 -4.05
CA GLU A 75 7.04 -0.96 -3.29
C GLU A 75 8.14 -0.34 -2.41
N PRO A 76 8.89 0.71 -2.84
CA PRO A 76 9.85 1.39 -1.98
C PRO A 76 9.20 1.92 -0.69
N TYR A 77 8.04 2.57 -0.79
CA TYR A 77 7.30 3.12 0.36
C TYR A 77 6.74 2.02 1.26
N VAL A 78 6.25 0.91 0.69
CA VAL A 78 5.79 -0.25 1.46
C VAL A 78 6.95 -0.86 2.25
N ARG A 79 8.13 -0.99 1.64
CA ARG A 79 9.34 -1.48 2.33
C ARG A 79 9.79 -0.53 3.43
N THR A 80 9.72 0.79 3.21
CA THR A 80 9.99 1.79 4.26
C THR A 80 8.98 1.71 5.41
N ALA A 81 7.69 1.51 5.12
CA ALA A 81 6.67 1.33 6.15
C ALA A 81 6.98 0.11 7.03
N LEU A 82 7.38 -1.00 6.39
CA LEU A 82 7.68 -2.29 7.00
C LEU A 82 9.14 -2.45 7.46
N ALA A 83 9.94 -1.38 7.53
CA ALA A 83 11.37 -1.48 7.86
C ALA A 83 11.66 -2.21 9.19
N ASP A 84 10.73 -2.15 10.15
CA ASP A 84 10.87 -2.75 11.48
C ASP A 84 10.19 -4.14 11.61
N LEU A 85 9.64 -4.70 10.53
CA LEU A 85 9.03 -6.02 10.50
C LEU A 85 9.39 -6.78 9.21
N ALA A 86 9.91 -7.99 9.37
CA ALA A 86 10.32 -8.80 8.24
C ALA A 86 9.18 -9.02 7.24
N ILE A 87 9.49 -8.88 5.95
CA ILE A 87 8.61 -9.35 4.87
C ILE A 87 9.02 -10.78 4.57
N ALA A 88 8.10 -11.73 4.71
CA ALA A 88 8.41 -13.14 4.49
C ALA A 88 8.93 -13.36 3.06
N PRO A 89 9.91 -14.26 2.84
CA PRO A 89 10.44 -14.54 1.49
C PRO A 89 9.36 -14.98 0.49
N ASP A 90 8.32 -15.65 0.98
CA ASP A 90 7.17 -16.16 0.23
C ASP A 90 5.94 -15.22 0.28
N CYS A 91 6.12 -13.99 0.77
CA CYS A 91 5.05 -13.01 0.91
C CYS A 91 4.29 -12.79 -0.41
N LYS A 92 2.96 -12.79 -0.33
CA LYS A 92 2.08 -12.55 -1.47
C LYS A 92 1.85 -11.05 -1.66
N TRP A 93 2.21 -10.55 -2.83
CA TRP A 93 2.02 -9.15 -3.20
C TRP A 93 0.87 -9.00 -4.18
N HIS A 94 -0.19 -8.34 -3.75
CA HIS A 94 -1.37 -8.01 -4.54
C HIS A 94 -1.46 -6.49 -4.71
N VAL A 95 -0.73 -5.96 -5.70
CA VAL A 95 -0.78 -4.53 -6.03
C VAL A 95 -1.75 -4.32 -7.19
N ASN A 96 -2.79 -3.51 -6.97
CA ASN A 96 -3.89 -3.29 -7.90
C ASN A 96 -4.34 -4.61 -8.57
N PRO A 97 -4.76 -5.63 -7.78
CA PRO A 97 -5.02 -6.98 -8.30
C PRO A 97 -6.22 -7.04 -9.26
N THR A 98 -7.10 -6.04 -9.23
CA THR A 98 -8.26 -5.90 -10.13
C THR A 98 -7.94 -5.13 -11.42
N GLY A 99 -6.68 -4.74 -11.62
CA GLY A 99 -6.23 -4.01 -12.80
C GLY A 99 -6.15 -2.49 -12.57
N LYS A 100 -6.52 -1.71 -13.58
CA LYS A 100 -6.40 -0.24 -13.54
C LYS A 100 -7.36 0.36 -12.52
N PHE A 101 -6.90 1.38 -11.82
CA PHE A 101 -7.68 2.12 -10.83
C PHE A 101 -7.46 3.61 -11.08
N VAL A 102 -8.15 4.14 -12.10
CA VAL A 102 -7.99 5.52 -12.55
C VAL A 102 -9.08 6.42 -11.96
N ILE A 103 -10.32 5.92 -11.94
CA ILE A 103 -11.47 6.57 -11.34
C ILE A 103 -11.58 6.11 -9.88
N GLY A 104 -11.66 7.05 -8.94
CA GLY A 104 -11.73 6.80 -7.50
C GLY A 104 -12.30 8.01 -6.77
N GLY A 105 -12.44 7.90 -5.45
CA GLY A 105 -13.11 8.92 -4.63
C GLY A 105 -14.63 8.94 -4.84
N PRO A 106 -15.31 10.09 -4.66
CA PRO A 106 -16.78 10.18 -4.71
C PRO A 106 -17.41 9.73 -6.04
N ASP A 107 -16.64 9.76 -7.13
CA ASP A 107 -17.08 9.29 -8.45
C ASP A 107 -17.13 7.74 -8.53
N GLY A 108 -16.35 7.07 -7.69
CA GLY A 108 -16.28 5.61 -7.61
C GLY A 108 -17.05 4.98 -6.46
N ASP A 109 -17.28 5.70 -5.37
CA ASP A 109 -17.98 5.20 -4.18
C ASP A 109 -18.53 6.36 -3.32
N ALA A 110 -19.74 6.21 -2.77
CA ALA A 110 -20.35 7.21 -1.91
C ALA A 110 -19.73 7.16 -0.50
N GLY A 111 -19.21 8.29 -0.02
CA GLY A 111 -18.75 8.43 1.36
C GLY A 111 -19.87 8.87 2.31
N LEU A 112 -19.83 8.39 3.56
CA LEU A 112 -20.70 8.80 4.66
C LEU A 112 -19.87 9.18 5.90
#